data_AF-A0A147BGP4-F1
#
_entry.id   AF-A0A147BGP4-F1
#
_cell.length_a   1.000
_cell.length_b   1.000
_cell.length_c   1.000
_cell.angle_alpha   90.00
_cell.angle_beta   90.00
_cell.angle_gamma   90.00
#
_symmetry.space_group_name_H-M   'P 1'
#
loop_
_entity.id
_entity.type
_entity.pdbx_description
1 polymer ?
#
loop_
_entity_poly.entity_id
_entity_poly.type
_entity_poly.pdbx_seq_one_letter_code
_entity_poly.pdbx_strand_id
1 'polypeptide(L)'
;QIIMGSPRSLNLRNVVWHGFVTPQEVDRRLPFFLICAAMSLGERLAESGSQHEAIVRRRRFSFVDTELALNDFQGVGFDEQSFLSVLEASPLVLPGRMSFWHACVQLYNESWYDESLVLALPQVECVLRVLFTAANDCPRRLLTAEMSTLYTTLDEVLAEFTNDCTCNALRKVLGDSHFEIYLDLFAYLEGPRLRDRISHGEADLSSIRKPLLIHLFNAVAATCAISLCENHKLQECSTLGSLRSVAVSYHSHFHPIQLLRKKVLNTIEALNSWEELIVQEKLGDSSVHCDPLGEPAKRCILLLMSKFDIRLPVQLRTEATPGTLVVEHSPRTVFRPRRELEVTTMLRQVCQEAHRSLRQVHETLAERTERWHLHQLRSRQRDNYKRLLESLPVLREGATLALWIVCCCLRRINDMTTLDTLQYEKLVRLLKTTLKFSENFGTLTSSSKNRWDECCQLCCDHLDNALRTLSDGQMSLFSGLVTKTTLSIETGL
;
A
#
# COMPACT_ATOMS: atom_id res chain seq x y z
N GLN A 1 26.65 28.96 9.96
CA GLN A 1 26.62 27.49 10.13
C GLN A 1 25.77 27.02 11.32
N ILE A 2 25.16 27.89 12.14
CA ILE A 2 24.48 27.47 13.39
C ILE A 2 23.04 26.96 13.16
N ILE A 3 22.45 27.09 11.95
CA ILE A 3 21.02 26.82 11.79
C ILE A 3 20.62 26.07 10.51
N MET A 4 21.41 26.21 9.44
CA MET A 4 21.41 25.33 8.26
C MET A 4 22.85 24.87 8.00
N GLY A 5 23.50 24.33 9.02
CA GLY A 5 24.89 23.88 8.90
C GLY A 5 25.01 22.39 8.66
N SER A 6 26.24 21.96 8.38
CA SER A 6 26.62 20.55 8.28
C SER A 6 26.21 19.76 9.54
N PRO A 7 26.18 18.42 9.50
CA PRO A 7 25.91 17.57 10.67
C PRO A 7 26.79 17.87 11.90
N ARG A 8 27.91 18.58 11.74
CA ARG A 8 28.81 19.04 12.82
C ARG A 8 28.37 20.34 13.51
N SER A 9 27.23 20.92 13.13
CA SER A 9 26.67 22.14 13.72
C SER A 9 25.42 21.85 14.54
N LEU A 10 25.00 22.79 15.40
CA LEU A 10 23.73 22.72 16.10
C LEU A 10 22.58 22.75 15.10
N ASN A 11 22.11 21.59 14.65
CA ASN A 11 21.04 21.49 13.68
C ASN A 11 19.68 21.65 14.38
N LEU A 12 19.40 22.88 14.83
CA LEU A 12 18.22 23.21 15.63
C LEU A 12 16.92 22.74 14.97
N ARG A 13 16.84 22.86 13.64
CA ARG A 13 15.73 22.31 12.84
C ARG A 13 15.52 20.83 13.13
N ASN A 14 16.57 20.01 13.01
CA ASN A 14 16.46 18.58 13.22
C ASN A 14 16.15 18.24 14.68
N VAL A 15 16.77 18.93 15.64
CA VAL A 15 16.53 18.69 17.08
C VAL A 15 15.06 18.98 17.44
N VAL A 16 14.48 20.07 16.90
CA VAL A 16 13.07 20.41 17.08
C VAL A 16 12.14 19.44 16.34
N TRP A 17 12.41 19.18 15.05
CA TRP A 17 11.57 18.33 14.20
C TRP A 17 11.48 16.89 14.70
N HIS A 18 12.57 16.36 15.28
CA HIS A 18 12.60 15.04 15.89
C HIS A 18 12.15 15.03 17.37
N GLY A 19 11.61 16.15 17.87
CA GLY A 19 10.98 16.18 19.19
C GLY A 19 11.96 16.05 20.36
N PHE A 20 13.23 16.45 20.21
CA PHE A 20 14.20 16.43 21.32
C PHE A 20 14.07 17.64 22.25
N VAL A 21 13.33 18.67 21.82
CA VAL A 21 13.19 19.95 22.54
C VAL A 21 11.89 20.04 23.33
N THR A 22 11.94 20.36 24.62
CA THR A 22 10.78 20.78 25.42
C THR A 22 10.52 22.29 25.25
N PRO A 23 9.32 22.80 25.58
CA PRO A 23 9.10 24.24 25.54
C PRO A 23 10.14 24.96 26.42
N GLN A 24 10.47 26.21 26.08
CA GLN A 24 11.50 27.03 26.75
C GLN A 24 12.97 26.59 26.60
N GLU A 25 13.30 25.37 26.16
CA GLU A 25 14.69 24.96 25.90
C GLU A 25 15.31 25.68 24.69
N VAL A 26 14.47 26.10 23.73
CA VAL A 26 14.90 26.88 22.57
C VAL A 26 14.46 28.32 22.74
N ASP A 27 15.45 29.21 22.74
CA ASP A 27 15.23 30.65 22.81
C ASP A 27 14.40 31.12 21.61
N ARG A 28 13.31 31.86 21.90
CA ARG A 28 12.37 32.37 20.89
C ARG A 28 13.05 33.22 19.81
N ARG A 29 14.20 33.83 20.08
CA ARG A 29 14.97 34.61 19.10
C ARG A 29 15.47 33.77 17.93
N LEU A 30 15.74 32.48 18.14
CA LEU A 30 16.28 31.57 17.11
C LEU A 30 15.29 31.29 15.97
N PRO A 31 14.02 30.90 16.21
CA PRO A 31 13.04 30.75 15.13
C PRO A 31 12.73 32.09 14.43
N PHE A 32 12.67 33.22 15.14
CA PHE A 32 12.50 34.53 14.49
C PHE A 32 13.68 34.86 13.58
N PHE A 33 14.91 34.65 14.05
CA PHE A 33 16.10 34.83 13.23
C PHE A 33 16.08 33.93 11.99
N LEU A 34 15.64 32.67 12.11
CA LEU A 34 15.49 31.76 10.98
C LEU A 34 14.53 32.28 9.92
N ILE A 35 13.36 32.76 10.34
CA ILE A 35 12.35 33.33 9.43
C ILE A 35 12.94 34.55 8.74
N CYS A 36 13.55 35.48 9.49
CA CYS A 36 14.20 36.66 8.90
C CYS A 36 15.29 36.26 7.91
N ALA A 37 16.18 35.33 8.27
CA ALA A 37 17.25 34.86 7.41
C ALA A 37 16.73 34.21 6.12
N ALA A 38 15.69 33.36 6.21
CA ALA A 38 15.07 32.72 5.05
C ALA A 38 14.42 33.76 4.11
N MET A 39 13.71 34.74 4.67
CA MET A 39 13.08 35.82 3.92
C MET A 39 14.13 36.71 3.24
N SER A 40 15.19 37.12 3.96
CA SER A 40 16.27 37.93 3.41
C SER A 40 17.06 37.21 2.31
N LEU A 41 17.26 35.88 2.43
CA LEU A 41 17.85 35.06 1.36
C LEU A 41 16.95 35.05 0.13
N GLY A 42 15.64 34.89 0.31
CA GLY A 42 14.66 34.95 -0.78
C GLY A 42 14.70 36.28 -1.54
N GLU A 43 14.80 37.40 -0.84
CA GLU A 43 14.94 38.74 -1.43
C GLU A 43 16.24 38.89 -2.23
N ARG A 44 17.39 38.50 -1.66
CA ARG A 44 18.68 38.52 -2.36
C ARG A 44 18.69 37.64 -3.61
N LEU A 45 18.04 36.47 -3.56
CA LEU A 45 17.90 35.60 -4.72
C LEU A 45 17.06 36.25 -5.82
N ALA A 46 15.96 36.93 -5.45
CA ALA A 46 15.12 37.66 -6.40
C ALA A 46 15.87 38.83 -7.07
N GLU A 47 16.71 39.54 -6.32
CA GLU A 47 17.53 40.65 -6.84
C GLU A 47 18.70 40.20 -7.72
N SER A 48 19.22 38.98 -7.51
CA SER A 48 20.42 38.48 -8.19
C SER A 48 20.26 38.27 -9.71
N GLY A 49 19.07 38.53 -10.26
CA GLY A 49 18.80 38.58 -11.70
C GLY A 49 19.04 37.26 -12.43
N SER A 50 19.42 36.19 -11.73
CA SER A 50 19.60 34.90 -12.37
C SER A 50 18.21 34.42 -12.78
N GLN A 51 18.01 34.21 -14.08
CA GLN A 51 16.89 33.47 -14.61
C GLN A 51 17.02 32.04 -14.07
N HIS A 52 16.60 31.85 -12.82
CA HIS A 52 16.42 30.52 -12.27
C HIS A 52 15.31 29.95 -13.14
N GLU A 53 15.65 28.97 -14.00
CA GLU A 53 14.66 28.19 -14.74
C GLU A 53 13.51 27.93 -13.77
N ALA A 54 12.30 28.37 -14.13
CA ALA A 54 11.17 28.40 -13.21
C ALA A 54 11.12 27.06 -12.49
N ILE A 55 11.42 27.06 -11.19
CA ILE A 55 11.53 25.83 -10.40
C ILE A 55 10.25 25.06 -10.67
N VAL A 56 10.37 23.92 -11.35
CA VAL A 56 9.20 23.15 -11.79
C VAL A 56 8.43 22.79 -10.53
N ARG A 57 7.32 23.48 -10.29
CA ARG A 57 6.50 23.25 -9.11
C ARG A 57 5.88 21.88 -9.27
N ARG A 58 6.43 20.90 -8.54
CA ARG A 58 5.84 19.57 -8.47
C ARG A 58 4.44 19.72 -7.90
N ARG A 59 3.49 18.95 -8.44
CA ARG A 59 2.14 18.85 -7.88
C ARG A 59 2.27 18.37 -6.42
N ARG A 60 1.73 19.15 -5.49
CA ARG A 60 1.71 18.77 -4.07
C ARG A 60 0.78 17.57 -3.87
N PHE A 61 1.18 16.69 -2.95
CA PHE A 61 0.40 15.54 -2.55
C PHE A 61 -0.80 15.99 -1.70
N SER A 62 -2.01 15.54 -2.07
CA SER A 62 -3.22 15.80 -1.31
C SER A 62 -3.55 14.62 -0.40
N PHE A 63 -3.93 14.88 0.84
CA PHE A 63 -4.28 13.84 1.82
C PHE A 63 -5.72 13.33 1.71
N VAL A 64 -6.55 13.92 0.84
CA VAL A 64 -7.99 13.59 0.73
C VAL A 64 -8.24 12.10 0.57
N ASP A 65 -7.54 11.44 -0.36
CA ASP A 65 -7.74 10.01 -0.63
C ASP A 65 -7.22 9.13 0.52
N THR A 66 -6.09 9.52 1.13
CA THR A 66 -5.51 8.77 2.26
C THR A 66 -6.37 8.87 3.52
N GLU A 67 -7.00 10.02 3.74
CA GLU A 67 -7.93 10.22 4.86
C GLU A 67 -9.20 9.41 4.74
N LEU A 68 -9.73 9.27 3.52
CA LEU A 68 -10.91 8.44 3.27
C LEU A 68 -10.63 6.96 3.59
N ALA A 69 -9.40 6.50 3.37
CA ALA A 69 -8.99 5.15 3.71
C ALA A 69 -8.75 4.96 5.22
N LEU A 70 -8.20 5.96 5.91
CA LEU A 70 -7.82 5.89 7.34
C LEU A 70 -8.99 6.19 8.29
N ASN A 71 -10.09 5.46 8.14
CA ASN A 71 -11.31 5.68 8.92
C ASN A 71 -11.56 4.60 9.99
N ASP A 72 -10.56 3.80 10.36
CA ASP A 72 -10.73 2.68 11.30
C ASP A 72 -11.19 3.12 12.71
N PHE A 73 -10.87 4.36 13.09
CA PHE A 73 -11.34 4.97 14.34
C PHE A 73 -12.67 5.74 14.20
N GLN A 74 -13.31 5.71 13.02
CA GLN A 74 -14.57 6.41 12.73
C GLN A 74 -15.71 5.74 13.51
N GLY A 75 -15.90 6.18 14.75
CA GLY A 75 -16.90 5.63 15.68
C GLY A 75 -16.44 5.62 17.13
N VAL A 76 -15.13 5.66 17.38
CA VAL A 76 -14.56 5.78 18.74
C VAL A 76 -14.76 7.20 19.30
N GLY A 77 -15.09 8.17 18.44
CA GLY A 77 -15.13 9.59 18.80
C GLY A 77 -13.73 10.12 19.15
N PHE A 78 -13.63 11.44 19.27
CA PHE A 78 -12.49 12.08 19.90
C PHE A 78 -13.03 12.90 21.06
N ASP A 79 -12.68 12.50 22.28
CA ASP A 79 -12.98 13.22 23.50
C ASP A 79 -11.68 13.81 24.05
N GLU A 80 -11.62 15.15 24.08
CA GLU A 80 -10.43 15.90 24.49
C GLU A 80 -10.00 15.53 25.92
N GLN A 81 -10.95 15.48 26.85
CA GLN A 81 -10.63 15.24 28.25
C GLN A 81 -10.07 13.84 28.45
N SER A 82 -10.70 12.82 27.85
CA SER A 82 -10.21 11.44 27.89
C SER A 82 -8.85 11.31 27.23
N PHE A 83 -8.66 11.92 26.05
CA PHE A 83 -7.40 11.91 25.33
C PHE A 83 -6.26 12.48 26.18
N LEU A 84 -6.42 13.70 26.70
CA LEU A 84 -5.39 14.36 27.51
C LEU A 84 -5.13 13.60 28.82
N SER A 85 -6.16 13.06 29.47
CA SER A 85 -6.02 12.27 30.71
C SER A 85 -5.21 11.00 30.49
N VAL A 86 -5.39 10.32 29.35
CA VAL A 86 -4.62 9.13 28.96
C VAL A 86 -3.14 9.48 28.73
N LEU A 87 -2.88 10.60 28.04
CA LEU A 87 -1.53 11.06 27.79
C LEU A 87 -0.82 11.49 29.08
N GLU A 88 -1.49 12.24 29.94
CA GLU A 88 -0.94 12.71 31.22
C GLU A 88 -0.60 11.56 32.17
N ALA A 89 -1.42 10.50 32.18
CA ALA A 89 -1.17 9.32 33.00
C ALA A 89 -0.01 8.44 32.47
N SER A 90 0.35 8.56 31.19
CA SER A 90 1.29 7.64 30.54
C SER A 90 2.75 8.05 30.76
N PRO A 91 3.63 7.13 31.21
CA PRO A 91 5.07 7.38 31.26
C PRO A 91 5.71 7.58 29.87
N LEU A 92 4.99 7.31 28.78
CA LEU A 92 5.49 7.54 27.42
C LEU A 92 5.50 9.03 27.05
N VAL A 93 4.75 9.87 27.77
CA VAL A 93 4.79 11.32 27.60
C VAL A 93 5.81 11.89 28.58
N LEU A 94 6.97 12.30 28.06
CA LEU A 94 8.04 12.84 28.90
C LEU A 94 7.62 14.14 29.63
N PRO A 95 8.20 14.45 30.80
CA PRO A 95 7.95 15.70 31.52
C PRO A 95 8.10 16.94 30.62
N GLY A 96 7.22 17.92 30.80
CA GLY A 96 7.21 19.16 30.01
C GLY A 96 6.62 19.03 28.60
N ARG A 97 6.22 17.84 28.16
CA ARG A 97 5.62 17.63 26.81
C ARG A 97 4.13 17.91 26.74
N MET A 98 3.42 17.84 27.86
CA MET A 98 1.95 18.00 27.89
C MET A 98 1.48 19.33 27.30
N SER A 99 2.25 20.41 27.44
CA SER A 99 1.88 21.70 26.83
C SER A 99 1.80 21.66 25.30
N PHE A 100 2.61 20.81 24.63
CA PHE A 100 2.48 20.62 23.19
C PHE A 100 1.18 19.90 22.84
N TRP A 101 0.80 18.89 23.62
CA TRP A 101 -0.46 18.16 23.42
C TRP A 101 -1.68 19.05 23.67
N HIS A 102 -1.67 19.88 24.71
CA HIS A 102 -2.73 20.88 24.92
C HIS A 102 -2.83 21.85 23.74
N ALA A 103 -1.69 22.35 23.22
CA ALA A 103 -1.69 23.21 22.05
C ALA A 103 -2.19 22.49 20.78
N CYS A 104 -1.85 21.20 20.58
CA CYS A 104 -2.37 20.40 19.47
C CYS A 104 -3.91 20.30 19.54
N VAL A 105 -4.46 20.03 20.72
CA VAL A 105 -5.92 19.91 20.92
C VAL A 105 -6.61 21.26 20.76
N GLN A 106 -6.01 22.35 21.26
CA GLN A 106 -6.53 23.70 21.05
C GLN A 106 -6.62 24.04 19.56
N LEU A 107 -5.53 23.84 18.80
CA LEU A 107 -5.51 24.07 17.35
C LEU A 107 -6.54 23.19 16.61
N TYR A 108 -6.69 21.94 17.04
CA TYR A 108 -7.71 21.04 16.51
C TYR A 108 -9.14 21.58 16.74
N ASN A 109 -9.42 22.09 17.95
CA ASN A 109 -10.72 22.68 18.28
C ASN A 109 -10.99 23.98 17.49
N GLU A 110 -9.94 24.75 17.20
CA GLU A 110 -9.99 25.95 16.36
C GLU A 110 -10.05 25.62 14.85
N SER A 111 -10.09 24.34 14.47
CA SER A 111 -10.07 23.83 13.08
C SER A 111 -8.78 24.15 12.31
N TRP A 112 -7.69 24.42 13.01
CA TRP A 112 -6.35 24.61 12.46
C TRP A 112 -5.65 23.24 12.40
N TYR A 113 -6.17 22.39 11.52
CA TYR A 113 -5.82 20.98 11.47
C TYR A 113 -4.38 20.75 11.00
N ASP A 114 -3.89 21.54 10.06
CA ASP A 114 -2.54 21.44 9.55
C ASP A 114 -1.50 21.85 10.60
N GLU A 115 -1.70 22.98 11.30
CA GLU A 115 -0.81 23.38 12.40
C GLU A 115 -0.84 22.38 13.56
N SER A 116 -2.03 21.89 13.92
CA SER A 116 -2.19 20.86 14.94
C SER A 116 -1.45 19.57 14.57
N LEU A 117 -1.56 19.12 13.31
CA LEU A 117 -0.84 17.95 12.82
C LEU A 117 0.68 18.15 12.85
N VAL A 118 1.16 19.28 12.32
CA VAL A 118 2.59 19.63 12.28
C VAL A 118 3.18 19.65 13.70
N LEU A 119 2.42 20.16 14.68
CA LEU A 119 2.85 20.20 16.08
C LEU A 119 2.82 18.82 16.74
N ALA A 120 1.86 17.96 16.37
CA ALA A 120 1.71 16.62 16.92
C ALA A 120 2.79 15.64 16.45
N LEU A 121 3.26 15.77 15.20
CA LEU A 121 4.22 14.83 14.58
C LEU A 121 5.49 14.58 15.43
N PRO A 122 6.22 15.62 15.90
CA PRO A 122 7.38 15.40 16.76
C PRO A 122 7.04 14.75 18.10
N GLN A 123 5.82 14.97 18.62
CA GLN A 123 5.38 14.38 19.88
C GLN A 123 5.05 12.89 19.72
N VAL A 124 4.44 12.51 18.60
CA VAL A 124 4.20 11.10 18.23
C VAL A 124 5.54 10.37 18.13
N GLU A 125 6.52 10.95 17.44
CA GLU A 125 7.86 10.37 17.31
C GLU A 125 8.52 10.20 18.69
N CYS A 126 8.38 11.18 19.59
CA CYS A 126 8.89 11.09 20.95
C CYS A 126 8.25 9.94 21.74
N VAL A 127 6.91 9.82 21.73
CA VAL A 127 6.17 8.72 22.41
C VAL A 127 6.65 7.36 21.91
N LEU A 128 6.75 7.19 20.59
CA LEU A 128 7.24 5.94 20.00
C LEU A 128 8.71 5.67 20.32
N ARG A 129 9.55 6.71 20.38
CA ARG A 129 10.96 6.57 20.77
C ARG A 129 11.12 6.13 22.22
N VAL A 130 10.33 6.69 23.14
CA VAL A 130 10.31 6.23 24.55
C VAL A 130 10.00 4.74 24.59
N LEU A 131 8.92 4.32 23.94
CA LEU A 131 8.51 2.92 23.91
C LEU A 131 9.56 2.02 23.25
N PHE A 132 10.16 2.45 22.14
CA PHE A 132 11.23 1.74 21.44
C PHE A 132 12.45 1.52 22.34
N THR A 133 12.90 2.56 23.04
CA THR A 133 14.09 2.46 23.91
C THR A 133 13.85 1.57 25.12
N ALA A 134 12.62 1.58 25.67
CA ALA A 134 12.22 0.67 26.73
C ALA A 134 12.13 -0.79 26.21
N ALA A 135 11.51 -1.01 25.05
CA ALA A 135 11.33 -2.34 24.48
C ALA A 135 12.66 -3.01 24.08
N ASN A 136 13.63 -2.23 23.59
CA ASN A 136 14.93 -2.72 23.13
C ASN A 136 16.05 -2.55 24.16
N ASP A 137 15.73 -2.21 25.41
CA ASP A 137 16.69 -1.98 26.51
C ASP A 137 17.87 -1.06 26.14
N CYS A 138 17.56 0.07 25.50
CA CYS A 138 18.56 1.02 25.01
C CYS A 138 18.29 2.47 25.47
N PRO A 139 18.21 2.73 26.79
CA PRO A 139 17.80 4.03 27.35
C PRO A 139 18.71 5.19 26.94
N ARG A 140 20.00 4.91 26.67
CA ARG A 140 20.95 5.94 26.19
C ARG A 140 20.48 6.58 24.89
N ARG A 141 19.69 5.89 24.07
CA ARG A 141 19.27 6.31 22.73
C ARG A 141 18.02 7.22 22.72
N LEU A 142 17.48 7.53 23.90
CA LEU A 142 16.25 8.30 24.04
C LEU A 142 16.43 9.81 23.80
N LEU A 143 17.48 10.40 24.39
CA LEU A 143 17.76 11.85 24.36
C LEU A 143 19.16 12.19 23.83
N THR A 144 19.95 11.21 23.41
CA THR A 144 21.31 11.47 22.94
C THR A 144 21.31 11.89 21.48
N ALA A 145 21.69 13.15 21.27
CA ALA A 145 22.21 13.66 20.02
C ALA A 145 23.74 13.58 20.09
N GLU A 146 24.34 12.38 20.00
CA GLU A 146 25.81 12.32 20.07
C GLU A 146 26.39 12.90 18.78
N MET A 147 27.47 13.68 18.89
CA MET A 147 28.16 14.28 17.75
C MET A 147 28.66 13.26 16.70
N SER A 148 28.73 11.98 17.09
CA SER A 148 29.24 10.86 16.28
C SER A 148 28.18 9.84 15.86
N THR A 149 26.94 9.90 16.37
CA THR A 149 25.88 8.94 16.06
C THR A 149 24.63 9.66 15.54
N LEU A 150 23.96 9.04 14.57
CA LEU A 150 22.71 9.58 14.03
C LEU A 150 21.60 9.48 15.09
N TYR A 151 20.71 10.46 15.13
CA TYR A 151 19.53 10.44 15.99
C TYR A 151 18.70 9.16 15.78
N THR A 152 18.10 8.63 16.85
CA THR A 152 17.07 7.60 16.72
C THR A 152 15.82 8.21 16.07
N THR A 153 15.73 8.11 14.74
CA THR A 153 14.63 8.66 13.94
C THR A 153 13.43 7.73 13.94
N LEU A 154 12.28 8.26 13.51
CA LEU A 154 11.07 7.46 13.29
C LEU A 154 11.30 6.26 12.35
N ASP A 155 12.14 6.42 11.32
CA ASP A 155 12.48 5.34 10.39
C ASP A 155 13.15 4.16 11.09
N GLU A 156 14.04 4.45 12.06
CA GLU A 156 14.68 3.39 12.85
C GLU A 156 13.71 2.78 13.87
N VAL A 157 12.89 3.61 14.51
CA VAL A 157 11.87 3.17 15.46
C VAL A 157 10.91 2.16 14.81
N LEU A 158 10.56 2.38 13.55
CA LEU A 158 9.66 1.53 12.76
C LEU A 158 10.38 0.49 11.88
N ALA A 159 11.70 0.32 12.03
CA ALA A 159 12.47 -0.67 11.27
C ALA A 159 12.30 -2.10 11.80
N GLU A 160 12.54 -3.09 10.95
CA GLU A 160 12.53 -4.52 11.33
C GLU A 160 13.67 -4.85 12.31
N PHE A 161 14.83 -4.27 12.06
CA PHE A 161 16.04 -4.49 12.84
C PHE A 161 16.55 -3.16 13.40
N THR A 162 17.12 -3.21 14.60
CA THR A 162 17.89 -2.11 15.16
C THR A 162 19.23 -1.96 14.43
N ASN A 163 19.94 -0.85 14.66
CA ASN A 163 21.29 -0.65 14.11
C ASN A 163 22.28 -1.75 14.52
N ASP A 164 22.06 -2.41 15.65
CA ASP A 164 22.88 -3.54 16.14
C ASP A 164 22.48 -4.88 15.48
N CYS A 165 21.66 -4.84 14.42
CA CYS A 165 21.14 -5.99 13.68
C CYS A 165 20.29 -6.95 14.54
N THR A 166 19.76 -6.49 15.67
CA THR A 166 18.81 -7.26 16.49
C THR A 166 17.38 -6.99 16.03
N CYS A 167 16.50 -7.97 16.18
CA CYS A 167 15.07 -7.78 15.88
C CYS A 167 14.50 -6.68 16.77
N ASN A 168 13.82 -5.70 16.16
CA ASN A 168 13.18 -4.62 16.89
C ASN A 168 12.05 -5.15 17.80
N ALA A 169 12.23 -5.06 19.10
CA ALA A 169 11.30 -5.56 20.10
C ALA A 169 10.00 -4.72 20.18
N LEU A 170 9.99 -3.49 19.66
CA LEU A 170 8.80 -2.62 19.65
C LEU A 170 7.60 -3.31 19.00
N ARG A 171 7.83 -4.05 17.91
CA ARG A 171 6.79 -4.81 17.21
C ARG A 171 6.08 -5.80 18.15
N LYS A 172 6.83 -6.48 19.03
CA LYS A 172 6.24 -7.42 19.99
C LYS A 172 5.41 -6.73 21.06
N VAL A 173 5.81 -5.52 21.46
CA VAL A 173 5.11 -4.73 22.48
C VAL A 173 3.80 -4.15 21.94
N LEU A 174 3.81 -3.62 20.72
CA LEU A 174 2.61 -3.07 20.06
C LEU A 174 1.68 -4.17 19.52
N GLY A 175 2.24 -5.28 19.04
CA GLY A 175 1.54 -6.24 18.20
C GLY A 175 1.46 -5.77 16.74
N ASP A 176 1.26 -6.73 15.82
CA ASP A 176 1.33 -6.48 14.38
C ASP A 176 0.30 -5.46 13.91
N SER A 177 -0.96 -5.62 14.29
CA SER A 177 -2.05 -4.74 13.90
C SER A 177 -1.82 -3.29 14.34
N HIS A 178 -1.38 -3.07 15.58
CA HIS A 178 -1.10 -1.72 16.08
C HIS A 178 0.13 -1.13 15.39
N PHE A 179 1.17 -1.94 15.19
CA PHE A 179 2.38 -1.50 14.49
C PHE A 179 2.08 -1.05 13.04
N GLU A 180 1.18 -1.75 12.35
CA GLU A 180 0.73 -1.42 11.00
C GLU A 180 0.06 -0.05 10.88
N ILE A 181 -0.61 0.45 11.94
CA ILE A 181 -1.17 1.83 11.97
C ILE A 181 -0.07 2.86 11.70
N TYR A 182 1.09 2.68 12.34
CA TYR A 182 2.21 3.61 12.19
C TYR A 182 2.92 3.46 10.85
N LEU A 183 2.96 2.25 10.29
CA LEU A 183 3.47 2.06 8.95
C LEU A 183 2.58 2.70 7.89
N ASP A 184 1.25 2.63 8.05
CA ASP A 184 0.30 3.35 7.19
C ASP A 184 0.54 4.86 7.26
N LEU A 185 0.64 5.43 8.46
CA LEU A 185 0.83 6.86 8.65
C LEU A 185 2.18 7.37 8.13
N PHE A 186 3.26 6.59 8.30
CA PHE A 186 4.62 7.10 8.15
C PHE A 186 5.49 6.41 7.11
N ALA A 187 5.32 5.11 6.86
CA ALA A 187 6.32 4.32 6.13
C ALA A 187 5.86 3.88 4.73
N TYR A 188 4.63 3.40 4.56
CA TYR A 188 4.20 2.80 3.29
C TYR A 188 4.21 3.83 2.15
N LEU A 189 4.82 3.44 1.04
CA LEU A 189 5.10 4.33 -0.10
C LEU A 189 3.85 5.03 -0.66
N GLU A 190 2.73 4.31 -0.69
CA GLU A 190 1.43 4.79 -1.16
C GLU A 190 0.54 5.33 -0.04
N GLY A 191 0.97 5.23 1.21
CA GLY A 191 0.34 5.89 2.34
C GLY A 191 0.61 7.39 2.37
N PRO A 192 0.05 8.09 3.37
CA PRO A 192 0.25 9.52 3.55
C PRO A 192 1.71 9.92 3.75
N ARG A 193 2.54 9.09 4.40
CA ARG A 193 3.94 9.40 4.75
C ARG A 193 4.07 10.78 5.36
N LEU A 194 3.27 11.02 6.40
CA LEU A 194 2.98 12.36 6.95
C LEU A 194 4.26 13.15 7.22
N ARG A 195 5.20 12.52 7.94
CA ARG A 195 6.47 13.14 8.34
C ARG A 195 7.30 13.55 7.12
N ASP A 196 7.49 12.64 6.17
CA ASP A 196 8.36 12.88 5.02
C ASP A 196 7.77 13.96 4.11
N ARG A 197 6.51 13.80 3.70
CA ARG A 197 5.89 14.73 2.73
C ARG A 197 5.76 16.14 3.27
N ILE A 198 5.46 16.30 4.56
CA ILE A 198 5.39 17.61 5.20
C ILE A 198 6.79 18.22 5.32
N SER A 199 7.77 17.47 5.81
CA SER A 199 9.14 17.99 6.01
C SER A 199 9.89 18.34 4.72
N HIS A 200 9.54 17.67 3.60
CA HIS A 200 10.06 17.95 2.27
C HIS A 200 9.28 19.04 1.51
N GLY A 201 8.17 19.55 2.06
CA GLY A 201 7.33 20.55 1.39
C GLY A 201 6.57 20.00 0.17
N GLU A 202 6.38 18.68 0.13
CA GLU A 202 5.68 17.98 -0.95
C GLU A 202 4.17 17.87 -0.70
N ALA A 203 3.72 18.09 0.54
CA ALA A 203 2.32 18.00 0.93
C ALA A 203 1.54 19.31 0.69
N ASP A 204 0.26 19.18 0.32
CA ASP A 204 -0.70 20.27 0.37
C ASP A 204 -1.34 20.33 1.75
N LEU A 205 -0.85 21.23 2.60
CA LEU A 205 -1.34 21.35 3.98
C LEU A 205 -2.83 21.69 4.06
N SER A 206 -3.35 22.45 3.09
CA SER A 206 -4.77 22.80 3.04
C SER A 206 -5.71 21.62 2.82
N SER A 207 -5.15 20.47 2.41
CA SER A 207 -5.91 19.22 2.23
C SER A 207 -6.04 18.38 3.49
N ILE A 208 -5.39 18.77 4.59
CA ILE A 208 -5.48 18.09 5.89
C ILE A 208 -6.83 18.41 6.53
N ARG A 209 -7.55 17.37 6.96
CA ARG A 209 -8.86 17.48 7.60
C ARG A 209 -8.91 16.73 8.91
N LYS A 210 -9.96 17.03 9.68
CA LYS A 210 -10.30 16.45 10.97
C LYS A 210 -10.10 14.92 11.09
N PRO A 211 -10.52 14.07 10.12
CA PRO A 211 -10.41 12.62 10.26
C PRO A 211 -8.96 12.13 10.43
N LEU A 212 -8.00 12.76 9.76
CA LEU A 212 -6.59 12.39 9.85
C LEU A 212 -6.04 12.60 11.26
N LEU A 213 -6.38 13.73 11.87
CA LEU A 213 -5.94 14.07 13.22
C LEU A 213 -6.58 13.15 14.25
N ILE A 214 -7.86 12.85 14.10
CA ILE A 214 -8.53 11.87 14.97
C ILE A 214 -7.83 10.53 14.88
N HIS A 215 -7.50 10.06 13.67
CA HIS A 215 -6.78 8.81 13.48
C HIS A 215 -5.41 8.83 14.20
N LEU A 216 -4.63 9.90 14.01
CA LEU A 216 -3.33 10.06 14.67
C LEU A 216 -3.44 10.14 16.20
N PHE A 217 -4.34 10.98 16.72
CA PHE A 217 -4.55 11.14 18.16
C PHE A 217 -5.01 9.83 18.80
N ASN A 218 -5.95 9.13 18.19
CA ASN A 218 -6.43 7.85 18.70
C ASN A 218 -5.34 6.77 18.64
N ALA A 219 -4.50 6.75 17.61
CA ALA A 219 -3.34 5.86 17.55
C ALA A 219 -2.35 6.14 18.70
N VAL A 220 -2.04 7.40 18.98
CA VAL A 220 -1.16 7.79 20.10
C VAL A 220 -1.78 7.43 21.44
N ALA A 221 -3.07 7.73 21.64
CA ALA A 221 -3.77 7.39 22.88
C ALA A 221 -3.81 5.88 23.12
N ALA A 222 -4.04 5.08 22.07
CA ALA A 222 -3.96 3.62 22.15
C ALA A 222 -2.56 3.16 22.58
N THR A 223 -1.49 3.78 22.06
CA THR A 223 -0.10 3.47 22.46
C THR A 223 0.18 3.86 23.90
N CYS A 224 -0.20 5.05 24.33
CA CYS A 224 -0.11 5.49 25.72
C CYS A 224 -0.85 4.53 26.66
N ALA A 225 -2.01 4.02 26.23
CA ALA A 225 -2.82 3.08 26.99
C ALA A 225 -2.17 1.71 27.24
N ILE A 226 -1.15 1.31 26.48
CA ILE A 226 -0.40 0.04 26.70
C ILE A 226 0.31 0.08 28.05
N SER A 227 0.94 1.22 28.37
CA SER A 227 1.62 1.44 29.65
C SER A 227 0.67 1.56 30.85
N LEU A 228 -0.64 1.69 30.60
CA LEU A 228 -1.68 1.92 31.60
C LEU A 228 -2.51 0.66 31.89
N CYS A 229 -2.13 -0.50 31.33
CA CYS A 229 -2.85 -1.75 31.49
C CYS A 229 -3.01 -2.20 32.96
N GLU A 230 -2.20 -1.73 33.89
CA GLU A 230 -2.30 -2.04 35.32
C GLU A 230 -3.14 -1.02 36.13
N ASN A 231 -3.59 0.08 35.52
CA ASN A 231 -4.28 1.16 36.23
C ASN A 231 -5.81 0.97 36.20
N HIS A 232 -6.36 0.40 37.27
CA HIS A 232 -7.79 0.05 37.38
C HIS A 232 -8.75 1.23 37.13
N LYS A 233 -8.40 2.47 37.47
CA LYS A 233 -9.28 3.64 37.26
C LYS A 233 -9.46 4.01 35.79
N LEU A 234 -8.48 3.71 34.95
CA LEU A 234 -8.52 4.00 33.51
C LEU A 234 -9.09 2.83 32.70
N GLN A 235 -9.06 1.60 33.24
CA GLN A 235 -9.67 0.43 32.59
C GLN A 235 -11.19 0.55 32.41
N GLU A 236 -11.88 1.33 33.27
CA GLU A 236 -13.33 1.56 33.19
C GLU A 236 -13.75 2.57 32.09
N CYS A 237 -12.79 3.22 31.43
CA CYS A 237 -13.07 4.16 30.34
C CYS A 237 -13.49 3.39 29.06
N SER A 238 -14.75 3.55 28.64
CA SER A 238 -15.29 2.91 27.42
C SER A 238 -14.51 3.27 26.14
N THR A 239 -13.97 4.48 26.07
CA THR A 239 -13.12 4.96 24.97
C THR A 239 -11.83 4.15 24.86
N LEU A 240 -11.17 3.84 25.99
CA LEU A 240 -9.92 3.07 26.00
C LEU A 240 -10.12 1.63 25.51
N GLY A 241 -11.23 0.99 25.89
CA GLY A 241 -11.59 -0.33 25.37
C GLY A 241 -11.77 -0.33 23.86
N SER A 242 -12.42 0.71 23.33
CA SER A 242 -12.65 0.88 21.89
C SER A 242 -11.34 1.14 21.13
N LEU A 243 -10.46 1.98 21.66
CA LEU A 243 -9.13 2.24 21.09
C LEU A 243 -8.28 0.96 20.98
N ARG A 244 -8.24 0.16 22.06
CA ARG A 244 -7.53 -1.11 22.08
C ARG A 244 -8.12 -2.12 21.10
N SER A 245 -9.45 -2.20 21.02
CA SER A 245 -10.15 -3.07 20.08
C SER A 245 -9.72 -2.77 18.64
N VAL A 246 -9.78 -1.49 18.23
CA VAL A 246 -9.35 -1.06 16.90
C VAL A 246 -7.87 -1.37 16.67
N ALA A 247 -7.00 -1.06 17.65
CA ALA A 247 -5.57 -1.30 17.52
C ALA A 247 -5.21 -2.79 17.32
N VAL A 248 -5.94 -3.71 17.96
CA VAL A 248 -5.72 -5.16 17.82
C VAL A 248 -6.32 -5.71 16.51
N SER A 249 -7.43 -5.14 16.03
CA SER A 249 -8.11 -5.59 14.81
C SER A 249 -7.74 -4.81 13.54
N TYR A 250 -6.76 -3.89 13.61
CA TYR A 250 -6.38 -3.03 12.50
C TYR A 250 -5.77 -3.81 11.33
N HIS A 251 -6.09 -3.39 10.10
CA HIS A 251 -5.51 -3.94 8.87
C HIS A 251 -5.00 -2.80 7.99
N SER A 252 -3.71 -2.82 7.64
CA SER A 252 -3.06 -1.73 6.87
C SER A 252 -3.73 -1.48 5.52
N HIS A 253 -4.11 -0.25 5.25
CA HIS A 253 -4.72 0.14 3.98
C HIS A 253 -3.72 0.30 2.85
N PHE A 254 -2.46 0.61 3.18
CA PHE A 254 -1.40 0.95 2.23
C PHE A 254 -0.31 -0.12 2.10
N HIS A 255 -0.42 -1.24 2.80
CA HIS A 255 0.51 -2.36 2.64
C HIS A 255 0.48 -2.88 1.20
N PRO A 256 1.64 -3.13 0.55
CA PRO A 256 1.71 -3.48 -0.87
C PRO A 256 0.86 -4.69 -1.30
N ILE A 257 0.78 -5.72 -0.45
CA ILE A 257 -0.03 -6.92 -0.75
C ILE A 257 -1.53 -6.62 -0.62
N GLN A 258 -1.94 -5.76 0.33
CA GLN A 258 -3.34 -5.35 0.46
C GLN A 258 -3.78 -4.49 -0.72
N LEU A 259 -2.91 -3.58 -1.18
CA LEU A 259 -3.14 -2.81 -2.40
C LEU A 259 -3.19 -3.70 -3.65
N LEU A 260 -2.34 -4.72 -3.74
CA LEU A 260 -2.43 -5.73 -4.80
C LEU A 260 -3.79 -6.45 -4.75
N ARG A 261 -4.22 -6.91 -3.57
CA ARG A 261 -5.52 -7.58 -3.40
C ARG A 261 -6.68 -6.70 -3.88
N LYS A 262 -6.74 -5.43 -3.44
CA LYS A 262 -7.75 -4.46 -3.90
C LYS A 262 -7.73 -4.33 -5.43
N LYS A 263 -6.55 -4.19 -6.05
CA LYS A 263 -6.41 -4.14 -7.52
C LYS A 263 -6.89 -5.43 -8.21
N VAL A 264 -6.57 -6.60 -7.68
CA VAL A 264 -7.02 -7.89 -8.23
C VAL A 264 -8.55 -7.97 -8.21
N LEU A 265 -9.19 -7.65 -7.08
CA LEU A 265 -10.65 -7.67 -6.95
C LEU A 265 -11.32 -6.72 -7.95
N ASN A 266 -10.85 -5.47 -8.06
CA ASN A 266 -11.37 -4.51 -9.03
C ASN A 266 -11.17 -4.97 -10.49
N THR A 267 -10.09 -5.73 -10.77
CA THR A 267 -9.84 -6.27 -12.11
C THR A 267 -10.76 -7.45 -12.42
N ILE A 268 -11.05 -8.30 -11.44
CA ILE A 268 -12.02 -9.40 -11.56
C ILE A 268 -13.42 -8.83 -11.79
N GLU A 269 -13.82 -7.80 -11.05
CA GLU A 269 -15.11 -7.13 -11.24
C GLU A 269 -15.24 -6.56 -12.66
N ALA A 270 -14.19 -5.89 -13.16
CA ALA A 270 -14.16 -5.39 -14.54
C ALA A 270 -14.18 -6.51 -15.60
N LEU A 271 -13.65 -7.69 -15.29
CA LEU A 271 -13.72 -8.86 -16.17
C LEU A 271 -15.14 -9.46 -16.18
N ASN A 272 -15.80 -9.52 -15.03
CA ASN A 272 -17.16 -10.06 -14.92
C ASN A 272 -18.19 -9.16 -15.64
N SER A 273 -18.04 -7.84 -15.55
CA SER A 273 -18.96 -6.91 -16.25
C SER A 273 -18.91 -7.03 -17.78
N TRP A 274 -17.79 -7.50 -18.34
CA TRP A 274 -17.70 -7.84 -19.77
C TRP A 274 -18.56 -9.02 -20.17
N GLU A 275 -18.69 -10.02 -19.30
CA GLU A 275 -19.46 -11.23 -19.60
C GLU A 275 -20.93 -10.90 -19.82
N GLU A 276 -21.47 -10.03 -18.98
CA GLU A 276 -22.84 -9.51 -19.13
C GLU A 276 -23.03 -8.78 -20.47
N LEU A 277 -22.05 -7.98 -20.89
CA LEU A 277 -22.11 -7.24 -22.16
C LEU A 277 -22.01 -8.15 -23.39
N ILE A 278 -21.12 -9.15 -23.36
CA ILE A 278 -20.99 -10.13 -24.45
C ILE A 278 -22.31 -10.87 -24.64
N VAL A 279 -22.97 -11.25 -23.54
CA VAL A 279 -24.26 -11.94 -23.58
C VAL A 279 -25.37 -11.02 -24.12
N GLN A 280 -25.40 -9.75 -23.72
CA GLN A 280 -26.38 -8.77 -24.19
C GLN A 280 -26.26 -8.48 -25.69
N GLU A 281 -25.04 -8.32 -26.21
CA GLU A 281 -24.80 -8.03 -27.64
C GLU A 281 -25.02 -9.25 -28.56
N LYS A 282 -24.95 -10.48 -28.02
CA LYS A 282 -25.12 -11.73 -28.78
C LYS A 282 -26.56 -12.28 -28.80
N LEU A 283 -27.57 -11.51 -28.37
CA LEU A 283 -29.01 -11.87 -28.37
C LEU A 283 -29.66 -12.05 -29.77
N GLY A 284 -28.91 -12.56 -30.75
CA GLY A 284 -29.38 -13.03 -32.06
C GLY A 284 -28.88 -14.42 -32.47
N ASP A 285 -27.98 -15.05 -31.71
CA ASP A 285 -27.48 -16.40 -32.02
C ASP A 285 -27.28 -17.21 -30.72
N SER A 286 -28.26 -18.05 -30.39
CA SER A 286 -28.46 -18.72 -29.09
C SER A 286 -27.43 -19.81 -28.74
N SER A 287 -26.22 -19.79 -29.30
CA SER A 287 -25.27 -20.90 -29.20
C SER A 287 -23.85 -20.55 -28.72
N VAL A 288 -23.61 -19.36 -28.18
CA VAL A 288 -22.24 -18.94 -27.86
C VAL A 288 -21.89 -19.07 -26.38
N HIS A 289 -21.90 -20.31 -25.87
CA HIS A 289 -21.01 -20.65 -24.76
C HIS A 289 -19.60 -20.78 -25.35
N CYS A 290 -18.93 -19.64 -25.54
CA CYS A 290 -17.62 -19.58 -26.18
C CYS A 290 -16.54 -19.95 -25.14
N ASP A 291 -15.98 -21.14 -25.27
CA ASP A 291 -14.63 -21.47 -24.79
C ASP A 291 -13.67 -21.36 -25.99
N PRO A 292 -13.30 -20.14 -26.43
CA PRO A 292 -12.63 -19.90 -27.71
C PRO A 292 -11.17 -20.33 -27.71
N LEU A 293 -10.50 -20.30 -26.54
CA LEU A 293 -9.17 -20.88 -26.37
C LEU A 293 -9.24 -22.37 -26.03
N GLY A 294 -10.40 -22.86 -25.58
CA GLY A 294 -10.73 -24.28 -25.52
C GLY A 294 -9.96 -25.08 -24.47
N GLU A 295 -9.80 -26.37 -24.77
CA GLU A 295 -9.06 -27.33 -23.94
C GLU A 295 -7.63 -26.90 -23.57
N PRO A 296 -6.84 -26.25 -24.46
CA PRO A 296 -5.53 -25.70 -24.10
C PRO A 296 -5.55 -24.73 -22.89
N ALA A 297 -6.55 -23.85 -22.79
CA ALA A 297 -6.68 -22.92 -21.67
C ALA A 297 -7.00 -23.64 -20.35
N LYS A 298 -7.96 -24.58 -20.39
CA LYS A 298 -8.30 -25.45 -19.25
C LYS A 298 -7.09 -26.24 -18.77
N ARG A 299 -6.35 -26.86 -19.69
CA ARG A 299 -5.10 -27.57 -19.39
C ARG A 299 -4.06 -26.65 -18.75
N CYS A 300 -3.93 -25.41 -19.23
CA CYS A 300 -3.01 -24.42 -18.66
C CYS A 300 -3.37 -24.08 -17.21
N ILE A 301 -4.66 -23.83 -16.93
CA ILE A 301 -5.15 -23.55 -15.57
C ILE A 301 -4.90 -24.74 -14.63
N LEU A 302 -5.19 -25.97 -15.08
CA LEU A 302 -4.91 -27.17 -14.29
C LEU A 302 -3.41 -27.35 -14.00
N LEU A 303 -2.55 -27.06 -14.98
CA LEU A 303 -1.10 -27.06 -14.79
C LEU A 303 -0.67 -25.96 -13.81
N LEU A 304 -1.21 -24.75 -13.89
CA LEU A 304 -0.94 -23.67 -12.93
C LEU A 304 -1.28 -24.13 -11.51
N MET A 305 -2.51 -24.60 -11.29
CA MET A 305 -2.94 -25.08 -9.98
C MET A 305 -2.03 -26.20 -9.45
N SER A 306 -1.66 -27.15 -10.31
CA SER A 306 -0.74 -28.23 -9.96
C SER A 306 0.66 -27.73 -9.60
N LYS A 307 1.27 -26.86 -10.41
CA LYS A 307 2.62 -26.34 -10.18
C LYS A 307 2.71 -25.44 -8.96
N PHE A 308 1.63 -24.72 -8.64
CA PHE A 308 1.52 -23.88 -7.43
C PHE A 308 1.04 -24.66 -6.18
N ASP A 309 0.78 -25.97 -6.32
CA ASP A 309 0.24 -26.83 -5.27
C ASP A 309 -1.02 -26.23 -4.61
N ILE A 310 -1.93 -25.76 -5.46
CA ILE A 310 -3.23 -25.18 -5.07
C ILE A 310 -4.29 -26.27 -5.23
N ARG A 311 -4.86 -26.71 -4.10
CA ARG A 311 -5.93 -27.70 -4.07
C ARG A 311 -7.27 -27.00 -3.86
N LEU A 312 -8.13 -27.06 -4.86
CA LEU A 312 -9.55 -26.69 -4.70
C LEU A 312 -10.40 -27.92 -4.37
N PRO A 313 -11.46 -27.77 -3.55
CA PRO A 313 -12.51 -28.78 -3.37
C PRO A 313 -13.03 -29.25 -4.72
N VAL A 314 -13.34 -30.55 -4.85
CA VAL A 314 -13.73 -31.16 -6.13
C VAL A 314 -14.92 -30.43 -6.78
N GLN A 315 -15.85 -29.95 -5.96
CA GLN A 315 -17.04 -29.19 -6.36
C GLN A 315 -16.71 -27.85 -7.02
N LEU A 316 -15.58 -27.24 -6.65
CA LEU A 316 -15.16 -25.93 -7.18
C LEU A 316 -14.22 -26.07 -8.38
N ARG A 317 -13.72 -27.26 -8.72
CA ARG A 317 -12.69 -27.42 -9.78
C ARG A 317 -13.23 -27.14 -11.18
N THR A 318 -14.49 -27.43 -11.44
CA THR A 318 -15.13 -27.27 -12.75
C THR A 318 -15.71 -25.87 -12.96
N GLU A 319 -15.91 -25.09 -11.89
CA GLU A 319 -16.52 -23.75 -11.91
C GLU A 319 -15.59 -22.66 -11.34
N ALA A 320 -14.32 -23.00 -11.05
CA ALA A 320 -13.40 -22.05 -10.46
C ALA A 320 -13.18 -20.86 -11.38
N THR A 321 -13.19 -19.67 -10.81
CA THR A 321 -12.76 -18.42 -11.45
C THR A 321 -11.49 -17.93 -10.76
N PRO A 322 -10.75 -16.97 -11.34
CA PRO A 322 -9.63 -16.34 -10.64
C PRO A 322 -10.01 -15.84 -9.23
N GLY A 323 -11.24 -15.33 -9.06
CA GLY A 323 -11.78 -14.88 -7.77
C GLY A 323 -11.85 -15.95 -6.70
N THR A 324 -12.04 -17.23 -7.07
CA THR A 324 -12.08 -18.36 -6.12
C THR A 324 -10.77 -18.51 -5.34
N LEU A 325 -9.64 -18.01 -5.87
CA LEU A 325 -8.34 -18.08 -5.22
C LEU A 325 -8.03 -16.89 -4.30
N VAL A 326 -8.79 -15.81 -4.39
CA VAL A 326 -8.57 -14.57 -3.61
C VAL A 326 -9.17 -14.73 -2.21
N VAL A 327 -8.47 -15.46 -1.35
CA VAL A 327 -8.88 -15.64 0.07
C VAL A 327 -8.19 -14.61 0.94
N GLU A 328 -8.85 -14.14 2.00
CA GLU A 328 -8.23 -13.35 3.09
C GLU A 328 -7.07 -14.14 3.69
N HIS A 329 -5.85 -13.86 3.22
CA HIS A 329 -4.64 -14.29 3.87
C HIS A 329 -3.96 -13.02 4.34
N SER A 330 -3.90 -12.86 5.65
CA SER A 330 -3.07 -11.81 6.24
C SER A 330 -1.60 -12.12 5.93
N PRO A 331 -0.78 -11.09 5.64
CA PRO A 331 0.65 -11.28 5.53
C PRO A 331 1.19 -11.92 6.83
N ARG A 332 2.03 -12.97 6.72
CA ARG A 332 2.64 -13.67 7.89
C ARG A 332 3.49 -12.78 8.81
N THR A 333 3.93 -11.65 8.29
CA THR A 333 4.77 -10.66 8.97
C THR A 333 4.55 -9.34 8.27
N VAL A 334 4.68 -8.27 9.03
CA VAL A 334 4.63 -6.88 8.58
C VAL A 334 5.76 -6.58 7.59
N PHE A 335 6.99 -6.98 7.91
CA PHE A 335 8.14 -6.77 7.03
C PHE A 335 8.27 -7.88 6.00
N ARG A 336 7.99 -7.54 4.73
CA ARG A 336 7.96 -8.53 3.64
C ARG A 336 9.36 -8.76 3.06
N PRO A 337 9.76 -10.02 2.86
CA PRO A 337 10.98 -10.36 2.15
C PRO A 337 11.05 -9.70 0.76
N ARG A 338 12.26 -9.29 0.34
CA ARG A 338 12.49 -8.62 -0.95
C ARG A 338 11.90 -9.36 -2.15
N ARG A 339 12.03 -10.69 -2.18
CA ARG A 339 11.49 -11.53 -3.27
C ARG A 339 9.97 -11.41 -3.40
N GLU A 340 9.27 -11.26 -2.30
CA GLU A 340 7.81 -11.10 -2.29
C GLU A 340 7.39 -9.71 -2.74
N LEU A 341 8.12 -8.67 -2.33
CA LEU A 341 7.87 -7.30 -2.79
C LEU A 341 8.15 -7.13 -4.30
N GLU A 342 9.19 -7.80 -4.81
CA GLU A 342 9.49 -7.86 -6.24
C GLU A 342 8.35 -8.52 -7.03
N VAL A 343 7.88 -9.69 -6.59
CA VAL A 343 6.72 -10.37 -7.18
C VAL A 343 5.47 -9.50 -7.08
N THR A 344 5.19 -8.93 -5.91
CA THR A 344 4.04 -8.05 -5.68
C THR A 344 4.04 -6.88 -6.66
N THR A 345 5.18 -6.23 -6.88
CA THR A 345 5.30 -5.13 -7.84
C THR A 345 4.93 -5.57 -9.26
N MET A 346 5.48 -6.69 -9.74
CA MET A 346 5.13 -7.22 -11.08
C MET A 346 3.65 -7.57 -11.19
N LEU A 347 3.08 -8.22 -10.18
CA LEU A 347 1.64 -8.55 -10.16
C LEU A 347 0.75 -7.31 -10.21
N ARG A 348 1.13 -6.24 -9.51
CA ARG A 348 0.39 -4.97 -9.52
C ARG A 348 0.42 -4.31 -10.90
N GLN A 349 1.55 -4.39 -11.60
CA GLN A 349 1.68 -3.89 -12.98
C GLN A 349 0.83 -4.71 -13.95
N VAL A 350 0.85 -6.04 -13.84
CA VAL A 350 -0.02 -6.94 -14.62
C VAL A 350 -1.49 -6.58 -14.43
N CYS A 351 -1.97 -6.47 -13.18
CA CYS A 351 -3.35 -6.08 -12.90
C CYS A 351 -3.70 -4.69 -13.44
N GLN A 352 -2.79 -3.73 -13.32
CA GLN A 352 -3.03 -2.39 -13.82
C GLN A 352 -3.22 -2.36 -15.34
N GLU A 353 -2.35 -3.00 -16.10
CA GLU A 353 -2.49 -3.04 -17.56
C GLU A 353 -3.66 -3.93 -18.01
N ALA A 354 -3.94 -5.04 -17.31
CA ALA A 354 -5.13 -5.85 -17.55
C ALA A 354 -6.41 -5.04 -17.33
N HIS A 355 -6.54 -4.36 -16.18
CA HIS A 355 -7.70 -3.52 -15.87
C HIS A 355 -7.87 -2.37 -16.87
N ARG A 356 -6.76 -1.72 -17.26
CA ARG A 356 -6.77 -0.69 -18.30
C ARG A 356 -7.31 -1.24 -19.63
N SER A 357 -6.84 -2.41 -20.05
CA SER A 357 -7.29 -3.06 -21.30
C SER A 357 -8.77 -3.40 -21.23
N LEU A 358 -9.21 -3.95 -20.08
CA LEU A 358 -10.62 -4.26 -19.83
C LEU A 358 -11.50 -3.02 -19.99
N ARG A 359 -11.08 -1.91 -19.38
CA ARG A 359 -11.79 -0.64 -19.48
C ARG A 359 -11.83 -0.08 -20.91
N GLN A 360 -10.70 -0.11 -21.62
CA GLN A 360 -10.63 0.43 -23.00
C GLN A 360 -11.58 -0.27 -23.97
N VAL A 361 -11.66 -1.60 -23.91
CA VAL A 361 -12.58 -2.33 -24.78
C VAL A 361 -14.02 -2.13 -24.33
N HIS A 362 -14.30 -2.05 -23.02
CA HIS A 362 -15.64 -1.73 -22.52
C HIS A 362 -16.12 -0.38 -23.06
N GLU A 363 -15.31 0.68 -22.92
CA GLU A 363 -15.61 2.01 -23.44
C GLU A 363 -15.79 1.99 -24.97
N THR A 364 -14.91 1.27 -25.69
CA THR A 364 -14.98 1.15 -27.15
C THR A 364 -16.22 0.36 -27.61
N LEU A 365 -16.60 -0.67 -26.87
CA LEU A 365 -17.80 -1.47 -27.14
C LEU A 365 -19.03 -0.61 -26.94
N ALA A 366 -19.17 0.03 -25.77
CA ALA A 366 -20.31 0.90 -25.44
C ALA A 366 -20.50 2.03 -26.47
N GLU A 367 -19.44 2.77 -26.82
CA GLU A 367 -19.51 3.84 -27.82
C GLU A 367 -19.96 3.30 -29.19
N ARG A 368 -19.46 2.13 -29.59
CA ARG A 368 -19.75 1.57 -30.93
C ARG A 368 -21.10 0.90 -31.01
N THR A 369 -21.56 0.24 -29.95
CA THR A 369 -22.93 -0.28 -29.81
C THR A 369 -23.93 0.87 -30.03
N GLU A 370 -23.78 1.97 -29.30
CA GLU A 370 -24.68 3.12 -29.40
C GLU A 370 -24.72 3.67 -30.84
N ARG A 371 -23.54 3.90 -31.43
CA ARG A 371 -23.44 4.40 -32.81
C ARG A 371 -23.92 3.40 -33.86
N TRP A 372 -23.83 2.11 -33.58
CA TRP A 372 -24.37 1.06 -34.44
C TRP A 372 -25.90 1.12 -34.47
N HIS A 373 -26.55 1.22 -33.31
CA HIS A 373 -28.01 1.37 -33.20
C HIS A 373 -28.53 2.65 -33.84
N LEU A 374 -27.78 3.75 -33.71
CA LEU A 374 -28.12 5.02 -34.37
C LEU A 374 -27.78 5.06 -35.87
N HIS A 375 -27.25 3.97 -36.44
CA HIS A 375 -26.80 3.88 -37.84
C HIS A 375 -25.75 4.92 -38.24
N GLN A 376 -24.92 5.37 -37.29
CA GLN A 376 -23.93 6.44 -37.46
C GLN A 376 -22.51 5.93 -37.76
N LEU A 377 -22.32 4.61 -37.87
CA LEU A 377 -21.03 4.01 -38.19
C LEU A 377 -20.81 3.94 -39.72
N ARG A 378 -19.66 4.46 -40.18
CA ARG A 378 -19.21 4.33 -41.57
C ARG A 378 -18.79 2.89 -41.88
N SER A 379 -18.72 2.49 -43.16
CA SER A 379 -18.43 1.09 -43.55
C SER A 379 -17.22 0.49 -42.86
N ARG A 380 -16.06 1.18 -42.89
CA ARG A 380 -14.83 0.70 -42.23
C ARG A 380 -14.99 0.55 -40.71
N GLN A 381 -15.79 1.40 -40.08
CA GLN A 381 -16.04 1.34 -38.64
C GLN A 381 -16.97 0.18 -38.29
N ARG A 382 -17.95 -0.13 -39.16
CA ARG A 382 -18.81 -1.32 -39.04
C ARG A 382 -17.99 -2.61 -39.14
N ASP A 383 -17.06 -2.68 -40.09
CA ASP A 383 -16.18 -3.86 -40.24
C ASP A 383 -15.29 -4.04 -39.01
N ASN A 384 -14.71 -2.96 -38.48
CA ASN A 384 -13.90 -3.03 -37.26
C ASN A 384 -14.74 -3.33 -36.00
N TYR A 385 -16.02 -2.91 -35.96
CA TYR A 385 -16.94 -3.28 -34.88
C TYR A 385 -17.28 -4.78 -34.90
N LYS A 386 -17.54 -5.36 -36.09
CA LYS A 386 -17.75 -6.81 -36.22
C LYS A 386 -16.54 -7.60 -35.74
N ARG A 387 -15.33 -7.21 -36.18
CA ARG A 387 -14.08 -7.85 -35.70
C ARG A 387 -13.89 -7.74 -34.19
N LEU A 388 -14.27 -6.60 -33.59
CA LEU A 388 -14.26 -6.46 -32.14
C LEU A 388 -15.17 -7.52 -31.50
N LEU A 389 -16.44 -7.61 -31.91
CA LEU A 389 -17.41 -8.58 -31.38
C LEU A 389 -16.94 -10.03 -31.52
N GLU A 390 -16.35 -10.37 -32.67
CA GLU A 390 -15.76 -11.69 -32.94
C GLU A 390 -14.54 -11.97 -32.04
N SER A 391 -13.76 -10.94 -31.71
CA SER A 391 -12.57 -11.05 -30.88
C SER A 391 -12.88 -11.16 -29.38
N LEU A 392 -13.99 -10.58 -28.90
CA LEU A 392 -14.32 -10.46 -27.46
C LEU A 392 -14.09 -11.75 -26.65
N PRO A 393 -14.51 -12.95 -27.11
CA PRO A 393 -14.26 -14.17 -26.37
C PRO A 393 -12.77 -14.46 -26.15
N VAL A 394 -11.95 -14.34 -27.20
CA VAL A 394 -10.51 -14.64 -27.14
C VAL A 394 -9.79 -13.65 -26.22
N LEU A 395 -10.18 -12.36 -26.30
CA LEU A 395 -9.66 -11.31 -25.43
C LEU A 395 -9.96 -11.58 -23.95
N ARG A 396 -11.19 -12.02 -23.65
CA ARG A 396 -11.62 -12.40 -22.30
C ARG A 396 -10.76 -13.54 -21.76
N GLU A 397 -10.57 -14.60 -22.53
CA GLU A 397 -9.77 -15.75 -22.08
C GLU A 397 -8.29 -15.39 -21.85
N GLY A 398 -7.71 -14.55 -22.71
CA GLY A 398 -6.36 -14.04 -22.51
C GLY A 398 -6.22 -13.22 -21.21
N ALA A 399 -7.17 -12.33 -20.93
CA ALA A 399 -7.20 -11.57 -19.67
C ALA A 399 -7.45 -12.48 -18.44
N THR A 400 -8.31 -13.49 -18.60
CA THR A 400 -8.63 -14.48 -17.55
C THR A 400 -7.39 -15.30 -17.19
N LEU A 401 -6.61 -15.75 -18.16
CA LEU A 401 -5.36 -16.46 -17.92
C LEU A 401 -4.34 -15.59 -17.16
N ALA A 402 -4.19 -14.33 -17.54
CA ALA A 402 -3.31 -13.40 -16.82
C ALA A 402 -3.74 -13.25 -15.34
N LEU A 403 -5.05 -13.13 -15.08
CA LEU A 403 -5.59 -13.08 -13.72
C LEU A 403 -5.41 -14.39 -12.96
N TRP A 404 -5.53 -15.56 -13.61
CA TRP A 404 -5.22 -16.85 -12.99
C TRP A 404 -3.77 -16.92 -12.49
N ILE A 405 -2.82 -16.49 -13.31
CA ILE A 405 -1.40 -16.43 -12.93
C ILE A 405 -1.23 -15.51 -11.72
N VAL A 406 -1.87 -14.32 -11.74
CA VAL A 406 -1.81 -13.39 -10.62
C VAL A 406 -2.39 -14.00 -9.34
N CYS A 407 -3.57 -14.61 -9.42
CA CYS A 407 -4.26 -15.16 -8.26
C CYS A 407 -3.53 -16.38 -7.68
N CYS A 408 -2.91 -17.20 -8.51
CA CYS A 408 -2.03 -18.29 -8.05
C CYS A 408 -0.82 -17.75 -7.28
N CYS A 409 -0.18 -16.70 -7.79
CA CYS A 409 0.95 -16.05 -7.11
C CYS A 409 0.52 -15.39 -5.80
N LEU A 410 -0.63 -14.68 -5.79
CA LEU A 410 -1.19 -14.07 -4.59
C LEU A 410 -1.49 -15.11 -3.52
N ARG A 411 -2.07 -16.26 -3.91
CA ARG A 411 -2.37 -17.37 -3.00
C ARG A 411 -1.12 -17.95 -2.32
N ARG A 412 0.04 -17.94 -3.01
CA ARG A 412 1.32 -18.45 -2.50
C ARG A 412 2.30 -17.34 -2.12
N ILE A 413 1.85 -16.09 -1.97
CA ILE A 413 2.75 -14.93 -1.80
C ILE A 413 3.64 -15.06 -0.56
N ASN A 414 3.10 -15.65 0.52
CA ASN A 414 3.82 -15.90 1.78
C ASN A 414 4.89 -17.01 1.69
N ASP A 415 4.98 -17.73 0.57
CA ASP A 415 5.88 -18.86 0.39
C ASP A 415 6.99 -18.56 -0.63
N MET A 416 7.08 -17.35 -1.20
CA MET A 416 8.05 -17.02 -2.26
C MET A 416 9.51 -17.19 -1.84
N THR A 417 9.79 -17.07 -0.54
CA THR A 417 11.14 -17.31 0.04
C THR A 417 11.50 -18.78 0.12
N THR A 418 10.52 -19.69 0.07
CA THR A 418 10.75 -21.15 0.09
C THR A 418 11.23 -21.69 -1.26
N LEU A 419 11.08 -20.89 -2.32
CA LEU A 419 11.56 -21.22 -3.66
C LEU A 419 13.10 -21.18 -3.71
N ASP A 420 13.70 -22.21 -4.28
CA ASP A 420 15.11 -22.16 -4.67
C ASP A 420 15.35 -21.12 -5.79
N THR A 421 16.63 -20.85 -6.09
CA THR A 421 16.99 -19.84 -7.10
C THR A 421 16.44 -20.16 -8.48
N LEU A 422 16.46 -21.43 -8.90
CA LEU A 422 16.00 -21.85 -10.22
C LEU A 422 14.46 -21.74 -10.32
N GLN A 423 13.75 -22.19 -9.29
CA GLN A 423 12.30 -22.06 -9.18
C GLN A 423 11.87 -20.59 -9.21
N TYR A 424 12.56 -19.74 -8.45
CA TYR A 424 12.29 -18.30 -8.41
C TYR A 424 12.54 -17.64 -9.78
N GLU A 425 13.67 -17.91 -10.43
CA GLU A 425 13.97 -17.39 -11.76
C GLU A 425 12.92 -17.77 -12.81
N LYS A 426 12.42 -19.02 -12.76
CA LYS A 426 11.37 -19.46 -13.66
C LYS A 426 10.02 -18.80 -13.36
N LEU A 427 9.66 -18.60 -12.09
CA LEU A 427 8.49 -17.81 -11.71
C LEU A 427 8.60 -16.38 -12.24
N VAL A 428 9.73 -15.72 -12.02
CA VAL A 428 9.99 -14.36 -12.51
C VAL A 428 9.90 -14.31 -14.04
N ARG A 429 10.39 -15.34 -14.76
CA ARG A 429 10.25 -15.42 -16.22
C ARG A 429 8.79 -15.49 -16.64
N LEU A 430 7.98 -16.34 -16.00
CA LEU A 430 6.53 -16.42 -16.24
C LEU A 430 5.89 -15.03 -16.04
N LEU A 431 6.15 -14.39 -14.90
CA LEU A 431 5.61 -13.06 -14.58
C LEU A 431 6.02 -11.98 -15.58
N LYS A 432 7.29 -11.97 -16.00
CA LYS A 432 7.78 -11.03 -17.03
C LYS A 432 7.09 -11.25 -18.37
N THR A 433 6.85 -12.49 -18.77
CA THR A 433 6.11 -12.78 -20.01
C THR A 433 4.64 -12.38 -19.92
N THR A 434 3.99 -12.60 -18.76
CA THR A 434 2.62 -12.15 -18.51
C THR A 434 2.52 -10.62 -18.48
N LEU A 435 3.48 -9.93 -17.86
CA LEU A 435 3.54 -8.47 -17.84
C LEU A 435 3.68 -7.91 -19.26
N LYS A 436 4.62 -8.44 -20.05
CA LYS A 436 4.79 -8.05 -21.45
C LYS A 436 3.51 -8.27 -22.26
N PHE A 437 2.80 -9.38 -22.01
CA PHE A 437 1.49 -9.61 -22.60
C PHE A 437 0.51 -8.48 -22.22
N SER A 438 0.34 -8.19 -20.94
CA SER A 438 -0.61 -7.18 -20.45
C SER A 438 -0.30 -5.76 -20.98
N GLU A 439 0.97 -5.36 -21.03
CA GLU A 439 1.39 -4.06 -21.60
C GLU A 439 1.07 -3.93 -23.10
N ASN A 440 1.36 -5.00 -23.86
CA ASN A 440 1.04 -5.04 -25.29
C ASN A 440 -0.47 -5.08 -25.53
N PHE A 441 -1.19 -5.83 -24.69
CA PHE A 441 -2.64 -5.92 -24.73
C PHE A 441 -3.27 -4.53 -24.56
N GLY A 442 -2.91 -3.80 -23.50
CA GLY A 442 -3.40 -2.44 -23.25
C GLY A 442 -2.98 -1.41 -24.30
N THR A 443 -1.90 -1.67 -25.02
CA THR A 443 -1.48 -0.84 -26.15
C THR A 443 -2.38 -1.08 -27.37
N LEU A 444 -2.62 -2.35 -27.73
CA LEU A 444 -3.38 -2.74 -28.92
C LEU A 444 -4.89 -2.50 -28.77
N THR A 445 -5.43 -2.61 -27.55
CA THR A 445 -6.85 -2.32 -27.22
C THR A 445 -7.16 -0.84 -27.10
N SER A 446 -6.17 0.05 -27.16
CA SER A 446 -6.42 1.49 -27.09
C SER A 446 -7.31 1.97 -28.24
N SER A 447 -8.17 2.95 -27.94
CA SER A 447 -9.09 3.55 -28.92
C SER A 447 -8.39 4.14 -30.15
N SER A 448 -7.09 4.46 -30.03
CA SER A 448 -6.24 4.92 -31.13
C SER A 448 -5.81 3.81 -32.10
N LYS A 449 -5.65 2.57 -31.62
CA LYS A 449 -5.12 1.44 -32.40
C LYS A 449 -6.21 0.49 -32.88
N ASN A 450 -7.09 0.01 -31.99
CA ASN A 450 -8.17 -0.95 -32.30
C ASN A 450 -7.70 -2.16 -33.15
N ARG A 451 -6.55 -2.77 -32.80
CA ARG A 451 -5.92 -3.86 -33.57
C ARG A 451 -6.37 -5.24 -33.05
N TRP A 452 -7.64 -5.57 -33.26
CA TRP A 452 -8.30 -6.75 -32.64
C TRP A 452 -7.72 -8.10 -33.06
N ASP A 453 -7.38 -8.26 -34.34
CA ASP A 453 -6.80 -9.51 -34.86
C ASP A 453 -5.43 -9.81 -34.21
N GLU A 454 -4.63 -8.77 -33.99
CA GLU A 454 -3.35 -8.89 -33.30
C GLU A 454 -3.51 -9.12 -31.81
N CYS A 455 -4.54 -8.55 -31.18
CA CYS A 455 -4.86 -8.90 -29.80
C CYS A 455 -5.21 -10.38 -29.66
N CYS A 456 -5.98 -10.95 -30.61
CA CYS A 456 -6.30 -12.38 -30.61
C CYS A 456 -5.05 -13.23 -30.73
N GLN A 457 -4.15 -12.91 -31.67
CA GLN A 457 -2.87 -13.60 -31.80
C GLN A 457 -2.05 -13.48 -30.51
N LEU A 458 -2.02 -12.29 -29.91
CA LEU A 458 -1.30 -12.04 -28.66
C LEU A 458 -1.86 -12.89 -27.49
N CYS A 459 -3.18 -13.11 -27.42
CA CYS A 459 -3.80 -14.00 -26.43
C CYS A 459 -3.41 -15.47 -26.65
N CYS A 460 -3.39 -15.95 -27.90
CA CYS A 460 -2.92 -17.29 -28.24
C CYS A 460 -1.45 -17.47 -27.89
N ASP A 461 -0.60 -16.51 -28.26
CA ASP A 461 0.84 -16.53 -27.94
C ASP A 461 1.07 -16.53 -26.41
N HIS A 462 0.25 -15.80 -25.65
CA HIS A 462 0.32 -15.79 -24.19
C HIS A 462 0.02 -17.18 -23.60
N LEU A 463 -1.04 -17.84 -24.09
CA LEU A 463 -1.40 -19.20 -23.70
C LEU A 463 -0.29 -20.20 -24.03
N ASP A 464 0.25 -20.16 -25.25
CA ASP A 464 1.33 -21.06 -25.66
C ASP A 464 2.61 -20.84 -24.86
N ASN A 465 2.94 -19.59 -24.55
CA ASN A 465 4.07 -19.25 -23.67
C ASN A 465 3.87 -19.79 -22.26
N ALA A 466 2.68 -19.63 -21.69
CA ALA A 466 2.36 -20.15 -20.37
C ALA A 466 2.41 -21.68 -20.34
N LEU A 467 1.80 -22.36 -21.32
CA LEU A 467 1.83 -23.81 -21.45
C LEU A 467 3.24 -24.35 -21.60
N ARG A 468 4.07 -23.75 -22.48
CA ARG A 468 5.48 -24.16 -22.65
C ARG A 468 6.26 -23.99 -21.36
N THR A 469 6.06 -22.87 -20.67
CA THR A 469 6.73 -22.60 -19.40
C THR A 469 6.32 -23.63 -18.35
N LEU A 470 5.03 -23.94 -18.22
CA LEU A 470 4.51 -24.85 -17.18
C LEU A 470 4.72 -26.34 -17.48
N SER A 471 4.77 -26.71 -18.77
CA SER A 471 4.93 -28.10 -19.22
C SER A 471 6.38 -28.58 -19.20
N ASP A 472 7.35 -27.67 -19.10
CA ASP A 472 8.73 -28.03 -18.83
C ASP A 472 8.78 -28.87 -17.54
N GLY A 473 9.20 -30.14 -17.64
CA GLY A 473 9.19 -31.10 -16.55
C GLY A 473 9.97 -30.66 -15.31
N GLN A 474 10.83 -29.64 -15.46
CA GLN A 474 11.57 -29.02 -14.38
C GLN A 474 10.86 -27.84 -13.70
N MET A 475 9.63 -27.49 -14.07
CA MET A 475 8.82 -26.49 -13.36
C MET A 475 8.07 -27.14 -12.23
N SER A 476 8.66 -27.16 -11.05
CA SER A 476 8.02 -27.65 -9.84
C SER A 476 8.03 -26.48 -8.86
N LEU A 477 7.20 -25.44 -9.10
CA LEU A 477 7.31 -24.17 -8.36
C LEU A 477 7.13 -24.40 -6.86
N PHE A 478 5.99 -24.96 -6.44
CA PHE A 478 5.70 -25.20 -5.01
C PHE A 478 5.41 -26.67 -4.68
N SER A 479 5.62 -27.59 -5.62
CA SER A 479 5.38 -29.02 -5.39
C SER A 479 6.35 -29.57 -4.34
N GLY A 480 5.81 -30.11 -3.23
CA GLY A 480 6.58 -30.74 -2.15
C GLY A 480 6.66 -29.95 -0.84
N LEU A 481 5.98 -28.81 -0.71
CA LEU A 481 5.96 -28.04 0.55
C LEU A 481 5.13 -28.69 1.67
N VAL A 482 4.16 -29.55 1.34
CA VAL A 482 3.28 -30.20 2.34
C VAL A 482 4.03 -31.20 3.24
N THR A 483 5.17 -31.75 2.82
CA THR A 483 5.92 -32.73 3.62
C THR A 483 6.81 -32.10 4.71
N LYS A 484 7.11 -30.79 4.68
CA LYS A 484 7.94 -30.17 5.73
C LYS A 484 7.13 -29.55 6.86
N THR A 485 5.93 -29.03 6.59
CA THR A 485 5.12 -28.36 7.62
C THR A 485 4.41 -29.33 8.57
N THR A 486 4.20 -30.57 8.15
CA THR A 486 3.67 -31.64 9.02
C THR A 486 4.76 -32.23 9.93
N LEU A 487 6.01 -32.30 9.47
CA LEU A 487 7.13 -32.80 10.29
C LEU A 487 7.59 -31.81 11.39
N SER A 488 7.38 -30.50 11.23
CA SER A 488 7.74 -29.53 12.29
C SER A 488 6.70 -29.40 13.40
N ILE A 489 5.49 -29.91 13.20
CA ILE A 489 4.42 -29.93 14.23
C ILE A 489 4.43 -31.27 15.00
N GLU A 490 4.98 -32.34 14.42
CA GLU A 490 4.99 -33.67 15.03
C GLU A 490 6.29 -34.07 15.76
N THR A 491 7.35 -33.26 15.74
CA THR A 491 8.58 -33.56 16.52
C THR A 491 8.90 -32.53 17.62
N GLY A 492 7.89 -31.78 18.07
CA GLY A 492 7.96 -30.98 19.30
C GLY A 492 7.50 -31.77 20.52
N LEU A 493 8.25 -32.81 20.88
CA LEU A 493 8.23 -33.43 22.21
C LEU A 493 9.60 -33.19 22.86
#